data_AF-A0A9W8GUB3-F1
#
_entry.id   AF-A0A9W8GUB3-F1
#
_cell.length_a   1.000
_cell.length_b   1.000
_cell.length_c   1.000
_cell.angle_alpha   90.00
_cell.angle_beta   90.00
_cell.angle_gamma   90.00
#
_symmetry.space_group_name_H-M   'P 1'
#
loop_
_entity.id
_entity.type
_entity.pdbx_description
1 polymer ?
#
loop_
_entity_poly.entity_id
_entity_poly.type
_entity_poly.pdbx_seq_one_letter_code
_entity_poly.pdbx_strand_id
1 'polypeptide(L)'
;MDLALPGQLVTYDYRDPSTGSEAVEIPRPLRVVQWNIERGYRLDAVIATLRDLDADILCIQEIDIGNKRSGGGDHGQIIAEQLKLNGGVAIEFQELESPCRNDMQQGGGIHGNAIFSKFDMEFRVIDHDHQPYNWPRDGALLGEPRLGRRCTL
;
A
#
# COMPACT_ATOMS: atom_id res chain seq x y z
N MET A 1 -14.82 6.15 -8.93
CA MET A 1 -14.40 4.83 -8.42
C MET A 1 -14.63 4.90 -6.93
N ASP A 2 -15.38 3.98 -6.35
CA ASP A 2 -15.58 3.97 -4.91
C ASP A 2 -14.28 3.49 -4.25
N LEU A 3 -13.73 4.30 -3.35
CA LEU A 3 -12.52 3.94 -2.61
C LEU A 3 -12.84 2.86 -1.58
N ALA A 4 -11.89 1.93 -1.37
CA ALA A 4 -11.98 0.97 -0.28
C ALA A 4 -12.01 1.69 1.08
N LEU A 5 -12.67 1.07 2.05
CA LEU A 5 -12.81 1.61 3.41
C LEU A 5 -11.64 1.14 4.30
N PRO A 6 -11.31 1.90 5.36
CA PRO A 6 -10.38 1.44 6.38
C PRO A 6 -10.73 0.03 6.91
N GLY A 7 -9.73 -0.82 7.05
CA GLY A 7 -9.87 -2.23 7.43
C GLY A 7 -10.19 -3.18 6.28
N GLN A 8 -10.38 -2.67 5.06
CA GLN A 8 -10.53 -3.50 3.86
C GLN A 8 -9.17 -3.79 3.22
N LEU A 9 -9.20 -4.80 2.34
CA LEU A 9 -8.08 -5.23 1.53
C LEU A 9 -8.36 -4.87 0.06
N VAL A 10 -7.37 -4.30 -0.62
CA VAL A 10 -7.36 -4.16 -2.08
C VAL A 10 -6.33 -5.14 -2.64
N THR A 11 -6.70 -5.92 -3.66
CA THR A 11 -5.83 -6.94 -4.26
C THR A 11 -5.58 -6.69 -5.73
N TYR A 12 -4.39 -7.05 -6.19
CA TYR A 12 -3.97 -6.98 -7.58
C TYR A 12 -3.26 -8.28 -7.96
N ASP A 13 -3.44 -8.74 -9.19
CA ASP A 13 -2.58 -9.77 -9.76
C ASP A 13 -2.23 -9.40 -11.20
N TYR A 14 -0.98 -8.97 -11.38
CA TYR A 14 -0.42 -8.57 -12.68
C TYR A 14 0.68 -9.51 -13.15
N ARG A 15 0.81 -10.69 -12.52
CA ARG A 15 1.69 -11.76 -13.00
C ARG A 15 1.17 -12.30 -14.33
N ASP A 16 2.05 -12.93 -15.10
CA ASP A 16 1.64 -13.57 -16.35
C ASP A 16 0.70 -14.75 -16.06
N PRO A 17 -0.53 -14.81 -16.60
CA PRO A 17 -1.46 -15.91 -16.36
C PRO A 17 -0.90 -17.30 -16.74
N SER A 18 0.05 -17.35 -17.68
CA SER A 18 0.72 -18.60 -18.08
C SER A 18 1.63 -19.19 -17.00
N THR A 19 1.97 -18.40 -15.96
CA THR A 19 2.70 -18.86 -14.79
C THR A 19 1.79 -19.47 -13.70
N GLY A 20 0.47 -19.41 -13.87
CA GLY A 20 -0.53 -19.72 -12.83
C GLY A 20 -1.06 -21.17 -12.74
N SER A 21 -0.36 -22.17 -13.29
CA SER A 21 -0.85 -23.57 -13.27
C SER A 21 0.17 -24.62 -12.82
N GLU A 22 1.46 -24.29 -12.71
CA GLU A 22 2.47 -25.19 -12.17
C GLU A 22 2.97 -24.63 -10.85
N ALA A 23 3.26 -25.50 -9.88
CA ALA A 23 3.80 -25.09 -8.59
C ALA A 23 5.12 -24.33 -8.82
N VAL A 24 5.09 -23.00 -8.72
CA VAL A 24 6.27 -22.16 -8.86
C VAL A 24 7.28 -22.59 -7.80
N GLU A 25 8.46 -23.05 -8.24
CA GLU A 25 9.52 -23.44 -7.32
C GLU A 25 9.97 -22.22 -6.53
N ILE A 26 9.85 -22.29 -5.20
CA ILE A 26 10.26 -21.20 -4.32
C ILE A 26 11.80 -21.19 -4.25
N PRO A 27 12.46 -20.10 -4.69
CA PRO A 27 13.91 -20.02 -4.72
C PRO A 27 14.50 -20.10 -3.30
N ARG A 28 15.72 -20.63 -3.22
CA ARG A 28 16.52 -20.65 -2.00
C ARG A 28 17.91 -20.09 -2.30
N PRO A 29 18.32 -18.96 -1.67
CA PRO A 29 17.59 -18.21 -0.64
C PRO A 29 16.40 -17.41 -1.18
N LEU A 30 15.39 -17.21 -0.33
CA LEU A 30 14.26 -16.30 -0.59
C LEU A 30 14.71 -14.85 -0.35
N ARG A 31 14.43 -13.95 -1.30
CA ARG A 31 14.79 -12.53 -1.22
C ARG A 31 13.58 -11.72 -0.81
N VAL A 32 13.70 -10.96 0.28
CA VAL A 32 12.63 -10.11 0.80
C VAL A 32 13.15 -8.68 0.97
N VAL A 33 12.37 -7.71 0.50
CA VAL A 33 12.63 -6.28 0.71
C VAL A 33 11.53 -5.71 1.59
N GLN A 34 11.90 -4.91 2.57
CA GLN A 34 10.96 -4.11 3.36
C GLN A 34 11.34 -2.64 3.23
N TRP A 35 10.37 -1.79 2.88
CA TRP A 35 10.64 -0.37 2.67
C TRP A 35 9.40 0.50 2.88
N ASN A 36 9.52 1.53 3.72
CA ASN A 36 8.61 2.66 3.73
C ASN A 36 8.99 3.64 2.61
N ILE A 37 8.08 3.85 1.66
CA ILE A 37 8.35 4.63 0.44
C ILE A 37 7.88 6.08 0.52
N GLU A 38 7.52 6.56 1.72
CA GLU A 38 7.07 7.92 1.98
C GLU A 38 5.95 8.35 1.02
N ARG A 39 4.82 7.61 1.04
CA ARG A 39 3.60 7.90 0.24
C ARG A 39 3.81 7.84 -1.28
N GLY A 40 4.95 7.32 -1.72
CA GLY A 40 5.30 7.22 -3.14
C GLY A 40 5.51 8.58 -3.81
N TYR A 41 5.95 9.62 -3.11
CA TYR A 41 6.27 10.91 -3.74
C TYR A 41 7.28 10.80 -4.90
N ARG A 42 8.09 9.75 -4.90
CA ARG A 42 9.08 9.42 -5.95
C ARG A 42 8.84 8.02 -6.52
N LEU A 43 7.58 7.69 -6.79
CA LEU A 43 7.15 6.35 -7.19
C LEU A 43 7.99 5.73 -8.32
N ASP A 44 8.32 6.49 -9.36
CA ASP A 44 9.15 5.97 -10.48
C ASP A 44 10.54 5.51 -10.02
N ALA A 45 11.18 6.27 -9.12
CA ALA A 45 12.49 5.92 -8.59
C ALA A 45 12.42 4.72 -7.62
N VAL A 46 11.33 4.63 -6.85
CA VAL A 46 11.01 3.48 -6.00
C VAL A 46 10.87 2.23 -6.87
N ILE A 47 10.06 2.28 -7.93
CA ILE A 47 9.85 1.15 -8.84
C ILE A 47 11.14 0.74 -9.53
N ALA A 48 11.95 1.69 -10.02
CA ALA A 48 13.25 1.38 -10.61
C ALA A 48 14.15 0.64 -9.62
N THR A 49 14.22 1.11 -8.36
CA THR A 49 15.01 0.48 -7.31
C THR A 49 14.50 -0.93 -6.98
N LEU A 50 13.18 -1.10 -6.84
CA LEU A 50 12.56 -2.40 -6.56
C LEU A 50 12.78 -3.40 -7.70
N ARG A 51 12.76 -2.93 -8.95
CA ARG A 51 13.07 -3.74 -10.13
C ARG A 51 14.51 -4.21 -10.12
N ASP A 52 15.47 -3.33 -9.81
CA ASP A 52 16.88 -3.69 -9.74
C ASP A 52 17.17 -4.64 -8.57
N LEU A 53 16.48 -4.46 -7.44
CA LEU A 53 16.56 -5.36 -6.30
C LEU A 53 15.94 -6.73 -6.56
N ASP A 54 15.01 -6.86 -7.52
CA ASP A 54 14.39 -8.11 -7.99
C ASP A 54 14.09 -9.11 -6.85
N ALA A 55 13.47 -8.62 -5.77
CA ALA A 55 13.13 -9.45 -4.63
C ALA A 55 11.88 -10.29 -4.91
N ASP A 56 11.74 -11.41 -4.21
CA ASP A 56 10.63 -12.35 -4.40
C ASP A 56 9.36 -11.89 -3.68
N ILE A 57 9.54 -11.21 -2.54
CA ILE A 57 8.49 -10.59 -1.74
C ILE A 57 8.88 -9.15 -1.37
N LEU A 58 7.94 -8.23 -1.49
CA LEU A 58 8.09 -6.82 -1.14
C LEU A 58 7.09 -6.46 -0.03
N CYS A 59 7.57 -6.01 1.12
CA CYS A 59 6.75 -5.47 2.21
C CYS A 59 6.86 -3.95 2.23
N ILE A 60 5.89 -3.26 1.63
CA ILE A 60 5.96 -1.82 1.38
C ILE A 60 5.02 -1.07 2.33
N GLN A 61 5.56 -0.08 3.04
CA GLN A 61 4.78 0.79 3.92
C GLN A 61 4.53 2.16 3.28
N GLU A 62 3.46 2.80 3.74
CA GLU A 62 3.00 4.11 3.28
C GLU A 62 2.67 4.14 1.78
N ILE A 63 1.75 3.27 1.35
CA ILE A 63 1.13 3.31 0.02
C ILE A 63 -0.04 4.27 0.04
N ASP A 64 -0.08 5.20 -0.92
CA ASP A 64 -1.22 6.06 -1.18
C ASP A 64 -2.03 5.60 -2.39
N ILE A 65 -3.35 5.72 -2.30
CA ILE A 65 -4.28 5.50 -3.42
C ILE A 65 -5.24 6.69 -3.48
N GLY A 66 -5.23 7.46 -4.56
CA GLY A 66 -6.14 8.58 -4.77
C GLY A 66 -5.81 9.86 -3.98
N ASN A 67 -4.75 9.87 -3.17
CA ASN A 67 -4.39 11.05 -2.39
C ASN A 67 -3.78 12.17 -3.26
N LYS A 68 -4.21 13.42 -3.04
CA LYS A 68 -3.72 14.56 -3.81
C LYS A 68 -2.22 14.79 -3.63
N ARG A 69 -1.70 14.60 -2.42
CA ARG A 69 -0.27 14.74 -2.12
C ARG A 69 0.66 13.86 -2.97
N SER A 70 0.14 12.74 -3.47
CA SER A 70 0.89 11.75 -4.23
C SER A 70 0.44 11.67 -5.70
N GLY A 71 -0.26 12.70 -6.18
CA GLY A 71 -0.69 12.81 -7.58
C GLY A 71 -2.01 12.10 -7.92
N GLY A 72 -2.72 11.55 -6.93
CA GLY A 72 -4.07 10.99 -7.10
C GLY A 72 -4.13 9.60 -7.76
N GLY A 73 -2.98 8.96 -8.01
CA GLY A 73 -2.92 7.61 -8.59
C GLY A 73 -3.14 6.50 -7.56
N ASP A 74 -3.35 5.27 -8.06
CA ASP A 74 -3.29 4.05 -7.25
C ASP A 74 -1.85 3.50 -7.26
N HIS A 75 -1.06 3.85 -6.24
CA HIS A 75 0.35 3.45 -6.21
C HIS A 75 0.51 1.94 -5.98
N GLY A 76 -0.45 1.29 -5.32
CA GLY A 76 -0.45 -0.15 -5.14
C GLY A 76 -0.58 -0.90 -6.47
N GLN A 77 -1.56 -0.49 -7.27
CA GLN A 77 -1.79 -1.01 -8.61
C GLN A 77 -0.57 -0.77 -9.52
N ILE A 78 -0.03 0.45 -9.52
CA ILE A 78 1.10 0.82 -10.38
C ILE A 78 2.33 -0.03 -10.05
N ILE A 79 2.64 -0.24 -8.75
CA ILE A 79 3.75 -1.11 -8.34
C ILE A 79 3.53 -2.54 -8.82
N ALA A 80 2.34 -3.11 -8.57
CA ALA A 80 2.02 -4.49 -8.96
C ALA A 80 2.12 -4.67 -10.49
N GLU A 81 1.58 -3.73 -11.26
CA GLU A 81 1.58 -3.77 -12.72
C GLU A 81 2.98 -3.63 -13.33
N GLN A 82 3.78 -2.68 -12.83
CA GLN A 82 5.11 -2.36 -13.35
C GLN A 82 6.18 -3.41 -12.99
N LEU A 83 5.93 -4.19 -11.93
CA LEU A 83 6.81 -5.26 -11.47
C LEU A 83 6.26 -6.67 -11.75
N LYS A 84 5.04 -6.78 -12.31
CA LYS A 84 4.35 -8.05 -12.59
C LYS A 84 4.21 -8.93 -11.36
N LEU A 85 3.61 -8.37 -10.31
CA LEU A 85 3.44 -9.03 -9.01
C LEU A 85 1.95 -9.24 -8.67
N ASN A 86 1.72 -10.24 -7.83
CA ASN A 86 0.51 -10.34 -7.01
C ASN A 86 0.69 -9.41 -5.80
N GLY A 87 -0.37 -8.77 -5.33
CA GLY A 87 -0.30 -7.84 -4.22
C GLY A 87 -1.58 -7.70 -3.43
N GLY A 88 -1.42 -7.45 -2.14
CA GLY A 88 -2.49 -7.05 -1.24
C GLY A 88 -2.11 -5.75 -0.54
N VAL A 89 -3.06 -4.82 -0.42
CA VAL A 89 -2.91 -3.55 0.30
C VAL A 89 -3.96 -3.47 1.40
N ALA A 90 -3.52 -3.49 2.66
CA ALA A 90 -4.37 -3.28 3.82
C ALA A 90 -4.58 -1.78 4.03
N ILE A 91 -5.83 -1.33 3.95
CA ILE A 91 -6.17 0.08 4.08
C ILE A 91 -6.26 0.45 5.56
N GLU A 92 -5.32 1.25 6.05
CA GLU A 92 -5.34 1.77 7.42
C GLU A 92 -6.29 2.97 7.54
N PHE A 93 -6.21 3.88 6.57
CA PHE A 93 -6.84 5.19 6.69
C PHE A 93 -7.48 5.68 5.40
N GLN A 94 -8.61 6.35 5.56
CA GLN A 94 -9.11 7.32 4.59
C GLN A 94 -8.55 8.69 4.99
N GLU A 95 -7.75 9.26 4.10
CA GLU A 95 -7.10 10.54 4.32
C GLU A 95 -8.02 11.65 3.84
N LEU A 96 -8.55 12.46 4.77
CA LEU A 96 -9.52 13.48 4.41
C LEU A 96 -8.83 14.68 3.79
N GLU A 97 -9.50 15.28 2.81
CA GLU A 97 -9.12 16.61 2.36
C GLU A 97 -9.40 17.63 3.46
N SER A 98 -8.47 18.55 3.66
CA SER A 98 -8.64 19.56 4.70
C SER A 98 -7.81 20.81 4.43
N PRO A 99 -8.33 22.00 4.78
CA PRO A 99 -7.56 23.24 4.73
C PRO A 99 -6.41 23.30 5.75
N CYS A 100 -6.37 22.40 6.75
CA CYS A 100 -5.22 22.33 7.67
C CYS A 100 -3.99 21.64 7.05
N ARG A 101 -4.14 21.01 5.88
CA ARG A 101 -3.07 20.34 5.13
C ARG A 101 -2.60 21.22 3.99
N ASN A 102 -1.28 21.32 3.81
CA ASN A 102 -0.70 21.86 2.59
C ASN A 102 -0.74 20.81 1.46
N ASP A 103 -0.35 21.21 0.25
CA ASP A 103 -0.38 20.35 -0.94
C ASP A 103 0.45 19.06 -0.77
N MET A 104 1.58 19.14 -0.06
CA MET A 104 2.45 18.00 0.20
C MET A 104 1.86 17.01 1.22
N GLN A 105 0.82 17.38 1.95
CA GLN A 105 0.19 16.53 2.97
C GLN A 105 -1.28 16.23 2.65
N GLN A 106 -1.81 16.82 1.59
CA GLN A 106 -3.24 16.80 1.26
C GLN A 106 -3.77 15.38 1.04
N GLY A 107 -4.95 15.12 1.62
CA GLY A 107 -5.67 13.86 1.48
C GLY A 107 -6.50 13.80 0.19
N GLY A 108 -7.65 13.13 0.29
CA GLY A 108 -8.58 12.87 -0.82
C GLY A 108 -8.64 11.41 -1.24
N GLY A 109 -7.79 10.57 -0.66
CA GLY A 109 -7.68 9.15 -0.96
C GLY A 109 -7.59 8.27 0.28
N ILE A 110 -6.92 7.14 0.12
CA ILE A 110 -6.70 6.13 1.16
C ILE A 110 -5.21 5.80 1.28
N HIS A 111 -4.83 5.31 2.45
CA HIS A 111 -3.45 5.06 2.84
C HIS A 111 -3.32 3.74 3.57
N GLY A 112 -2.23 3.01 3.34
CA GLY A 112 -2.02 1.73 3.97
C GLY A 112 -0.67 1.08 3.71
N ASN A 113 -0.60 -0.22 3.99
CA ASN A 113 0.60 -1.05 3.82
C ASN A 113 0.31 -2.20 2.85
N ALA A 114 1.35 -2.64 2.15
CA ALA A 114 1.22 -3.64 1.10
C ALA A 114 2.24 -4.76 1.22
N ILE A 115 1.84 -5.95 0.79
CA ILE A 115 2.75 -7.06 0.47
C ILE A 115 2.55 -7.39 -1.00
N PHE A 116 3.64 -7.42 -1.76
CA PHE A 116 3.69 -7.91 -3.13
C PHE A 116 4.55 -9.16 -3.22
N SER A 117 4.22 -10.05 -4.15
CA SER A 117 4.86 -11.36 -4.28
C SER A 117 4.87 -11.84 -5.73
N LYS A 118 5.92 -12.58 -6.09
CA LYS A 118 5.97 -13.37 -7.33
C LYS A 118 5.09 -14.64 -7.24
N PHE A 119 4.71 -15.05 -6.03
CA PHE A 119 3.99 -16.28 -5.75
C PHE A 119 2.51 -16.04 -5.42
N ASP A 120 1.76 -17.14 -5.40
CA ASP A 120 0.40 -17.14 -4.87
C ASP A 120 0.43 -16.82 -3.38
N MET A 121 -0.41 -15.89 -2.96
CA MET A 121 -0.54 -15.47 -1.57
C MET A 121 -2.01 -15.27 -1.22
N GLU A 122 -2.34 -15.63 0.00
CA GLU A 122 -3.55 -15.18 0.67
C GLU A 122 -3.19 -13.99 1.56
N PHE A 123 -3.96 -12.92 1.44
CA PHE A 123 -3.77 -11.69 2.18
C PHE A 123 -4.92 -11.51 3.16
N ARG A 124 -4.62 -11.02 4.37
CA ARG A 124 -5.64 -10.69 5.38
C ARG A 124 -5.23 -9.46 6.15
N VAL A 125 -6.21 -8.68 6.59
CA VAL A 125 -5.98 -7.56 7.49
C VAL A 125 -5.99 -8.05 8.94
N ILE A 126 -4.99 -7.62 9.71
CA ILE A 126 -4.86 -7.90 11.15
C ILE A 126 -4.92 -6.57 11.90
N ASP A 127 -5.85 -6.47 12.84
CA ASP A 127 -6.03 -5.26 13.64
C ASP A 127 -5.05 -5.20 14.80
N HIS A 128 -4.54 -4.01 15.07
CA HIS A 128 -3.77 -3.78 16.28
C HIS A 128 -4.73 -3.61 17.46
N ASP A 129 -4.46 -4.34 18.55
CA ASP A 129 -5.24 -4.25 19.78
C ASP A 129 -5.20 -2.83 20.38
N HIS A 130 -4.05 -2.15 20.25
CA HIS A 130 -3.87 -0.80 20.73
C HIS A 130 -4.03 0.23 19.61
N GLN A 131 -4.98 1.13 19.80
CA GLN A 131 -5.23 2.28 18.93
C GLN A 131 -4.86 3.57 19.68
N PRO A 132 -3.73 4.22 19.35
CA PRO A 132 -3.20 5.32 20.16
C PRO A 132 -4.04 6.60 20.07
N TYR A 133 -4.78 6.78 18.97
CA TYR A 133 -5.57 7.98 18.69
C TYR A 133 -6.95 7.62 18.18
N ASN A 134 -7.95 8.44 18.52
CA ASN A 134 -9.25 8.40 17.88
C ASN A 134 -9.21 9.35 16.69
N TRP A 135 -8.83 8.87 15.51
CA TRP A 135 -8.61 9.71 14.33
C TRP A 135 -9.82 10.57 13.92
N PRO A 136 -11.07 10.05 13.93
CA PRO A 136 -12.25 10.89 13.68
C PRO A 136 -12.36 12.10 14.63
N ARG A 137 -11.96 11.96 15.89
CA ARG A 137 -12.03 13.01 16.91
C ARG A 137 -10.79 13.91 16.92
N ASP A 138 -9.61 13.30 16.88
CA ASP A 138 -8.33 13.94 17.20
C ASP A 138 -7.54 14.33 15.93
N GLY A 139 -7.85 13.73 14.78
CA GLY A 139 -7.05 13.85 13.56
C GLY A 139 -6.81 15.29 13.12
N ALA A 140 -7.84 16.14 13.14
CA ALA A 140 -7.70 17.55 12.77
C ALA A 140 -6.76 18.32 13.73
N LEU A 141 -6.81 18.02 15.03
CA LEU A 141 -5.92 18.64 16.03
C LEU A 141 -4.47 18.17 15.86
N LEU A 142 -4.27 16.96 15.35
CA LEU A 142 -2.96 16.37 15.08
C LEU A 142 -2.40 16.76 13.70
N GLY A 143 -3.10 17.57 12.91
CA GLY A 143 -2.72 17.91 11.53
C GLY A 143 -2.93 16.76 10.54
N GLU A 144 -3.62 15.71 10.97
CA GLU A 144 -3.83 14.46 10.25
C GLU A 144 -5.33 14.07 10.21
N PRO A 145 -6.20 14.89 9.60
CA PRO A 145 -7.61 14.55 9.46
C PRO A 145 -7.78 13.28 8.63
N ARG A 146 -8.15 12.19 9.30
CA ARG A 146 -8.32 10.86 8.70
C ARG A 146 -9.38 10.05 9.44
N LEU A 147 -9.96 9.08 8.75
CA LEU A 147 -10.81 8.04 9.34
C LEU A 147 -10.09 6.70 9.26
N GLY A 148 -10.35 5.80 10.20
CA GLY A 148 -9.75 4.46 10.21
C GLY A 148 -8.99 4.16 11.49
N ARG A 149 -8.06 3.21 11.40
CA ARG A 149 -7.38 2.62 12.55
C ARG A 149 -6.08 1.94 12.11
N ARG A 150 -5.19 1.68 13.05
CA ARG A 150 -3.98 0.90 12.81
C ARG A 150 -4.31 -0.57 12.56
N CYS A 151 -3.82 -1.08 11.45
CA CYS A 151 -3.85 -2.50 11.09
C CYS A 151 -2.62 -2.84 10.24
N THR A 152 -2.35 -4.13 10.08
CA THR A 152 -1.29 -4.67 9.22
C THR A 152 -1.86 -5.72 8.26
N LEU A 153 -1.03 -6.12 7.31
CA LEU A 153 -1.22 -7.25 6.40
C LEU A 153 -0.31 -8.41 6.81
#